data_AF-A0A7Y7ZP12-F1
#
_entry.id   AF-A0A7Y7ZP12-F1
#
_cell.length_a   1.000
_cell.length_b   1.000
_cell.length_c   1.000
_cell.angle_alpha   90.00
_cell.angle_beta   90.00
_cell.angle_gamma   90.00
#
_symmetry.space_group_name_H-M   'P 1'
#
loop_
_entity.id
_entity.type
_entity.pdbx_description
1 polymer ?
#
loop_
_entity_poly.entity_id
_entity_poly.type
_entity_poly.pdbx_seq_one_letter_code
_entity_poly.pdbx_strand_id
1 'polypeptide(L)'
;MKLRKKSVKPIGLKDITIVDDTKVRKAITAAALGNAMEWFDFGVYGFVAYVLGKVFFPDASPSVQMIAALGTFSVPFLIRPLGGLFFGALGDKYGRQKVLAATIVIMSLSTFAIGLIPSYASIGIWAPILLLLCKMAQGFSVGGEYTGASIFVAEYAPDRKRGFLGSWLDFGSIAGFVLGAGVVVLISSILGEADFESWGWRLPFFLALPLGIIGLYLRHALEETPAFQQHMDKMEQGDREGLTHGPKVSFKEVATKHWRSLLTCIGIVAATNVTYYMLLTYMPSYLSHNLHYKENSGVLIIIAIMVGMLFVQPFIGFISDKIGRKPFIIAGSIGLLFLSIPAFMLITSGKIGLIFAGLLILAVILNFFIGVMASTLPAMFPTHLRYSALASAFNVSVLIAGVTPTAVAWLVESTNDLYMPAYYLMVFAVVGLITGLTMKETANKPLRGAAPAASDMEEAKELLQEHHDNIEQKIEDIDAEIAELEAKRKNLVEQHPRIN
;
A
#
# COMPACT_ATOMS: atom_id res chain seq x y z
N MET A 1 13.08 -24.17 -39.74
CA MET A 1 13.17 -23.45 -38.45
C MET A 1 13.26 -24.48 -37.33
N LYS A 2 14.45 -24.78 -36.80
CA LYS A 2 14.62 -25.78 -35.72
C LYS A 2 14.07 -25.16 -34.42
N LEU A 3 12.87 -25.56 -34.02
CA LEU A 3 12.32 -25.24 -32.70
C LEU A 3 13.27 -25.81 -31.65
N ARG A 4 13.98 -24.93 -30.96
CA ARG A 4 14.85 -25.28 -29.83
C ARG A 4 13.91 -25.81 -28.73
N LYS A 5 13.76 -27.14 -28.62
CA LYS A 5 13.02 -27.78 -27.52
C LYS A 5 13.65 -27.31 -26.21
N LYS A 6 13.02 -26.36 -25.54
CA LYS A 6 13.28 -26.12 -24.11
C LYS A 6 12.84 -27.41 -23.41
N SER A 7 13.80 -28.19 -22.95
CA SER A 7 13.55 -29.33 -22.06
C SER A 7 12.94 -28.78 -20.77
N VAL A 8 11.61 -28.77 -20.67
CA VAL A 8 10.92 -28.46 -19.42
C VAL A 8 11.04 -29.72 -18.55
N LYS A 9 11.76 -29.62 -17.43
CA LYS A 9 11.80 -30.71 -16.44
C LYS A 9 10.44 -30.74 -15.73
N PRO A 10 9.81 -31.93 -15.56
CA PRO A 10 8.59 -32.05 -14.77
C PRO A 10 8.88 -31.64 -13.33
N ILE A 11 7.99 -30.83 -12.75
CA ILE A 11 8.06 -30.39 -11.35
C ILE A 11 7.83 -31.62 -10.46
N GLY A 12 8.69 -31.86 -9.49
CA GLY A 12 8.49 -32.89 -8.47
C GLY A 12 8.20 -32.29 -7.08
N LEU A 13 7.86 -33.14 -6.12
CA LEU A 13 7.68 -32.77 -4.71
C LEU A 13 8.88 -32.02 -4.10
N LYS A 14 10.10 -32.28 -4.60
CA LYS A 14 11.34 -31.62 -4.15
C LYS A 14 11.48 -30.19 -4.68
N ASP A 15 10.72 -29.83 -5.71
CA ASP A 15 10.74 -28.49 -6.30
C ASP A 15 9.71 -27.57 -5.63
N ILE A 16 8.80 -28.12 -4.82
CA ILE A 16 7.82 -27.36 -4.03
C ILE A 16 8.47 -26.92 -2.73
N THR A 17 8.40 -25.61 -2.45
CA THR A 17 8.96 -25.06 -1.22
C THR A 17 7.95 -25.22 -0.09
N ILE A 18 8.30 -25.98 0.95
CA ILE A 18 7.51 -26.07 2.18
C ILE A 18 8.00 -24.97 3.12
N VAL A 19 7.09 -24.08 3.51
CA VAL A 19 7.45 -22.92 4.32
C VAL A 19 7.36 -23.23 5.82
N ASP A 20 8.30 -22.71 6.61
CA ASP A 20 8.27 -22.78 8.06
C ASP A 20 7.33 -21.71 8.65
N ASP A 21 6.15 -22.15 9.12
CA ASP A 21 5.11 -21.32 9.72
C ASP A 21 5.62 -20.38 10.83
N THR A 22 6.59 -20.81 11.63
CA THR A 22 7.11 -20.00 12.74
C THR A 22 7.92 -18.83 12.21
N LYS A 23 8.78 -19.09 11.21
CA LYS A 23 9.58 -18.06 10.54
C LYS A 23 8.68 -17.09 9.77
N VAL A 24 7.63 -17.60 9.11
CA VAL A 24 6.65 -16.78 8.38
C VAL A 24 5.92 -15.83 9.32
N ARG A 25 5.39 -16.32 10.44
CA ARG A 25 4.71 -15.47 11.43
C ARG A 25 5.64 -14.39 11.98
N LYS A 26 6.87 -14.76 12.37
CA LYS A 26 7.86 -13.79 12.88
C LYS A 26 8.19 -12.71 11.84
N ALA A 27 8.39 -13.11 10.58
CA ALA A 27 8.66 -12.23 9.46
C ALA A 27 7.51 -11.24 9.20
N ILE A 28 6.27 -11.73 9.16
CA ILE A 28 5.08 -10.91 8.92
C ILE A 28 4.83 -9.95 10.07
N THR A 29 4.90 -10.41 11.32
CA THR A 29 4.72 -9.56 12.50
C THR A 29 5.75 -8.44 12.51
N ALA A 30 7.01 -8.71 12.17
CA ALA A 30 8.04 -7.69 12.13
C ALA A 30 7.82 -6.68 10.98
N ALA A 31 7.39 -7.14 9.81
CA ALA A 31 7.02 -6.26 8.70
C ALA A 31 5.81 -5.37 9.06
N ALA A 32 4.79 -5.94 9.70
CA ALA A 32 3.61 -5.21 10.18
C ALA A 32 3.96 -4.18 11.25
N LEU A 33 4.81 -4.52 12.22
CA LEU A 33 5.31 -3.59 13.24
C LEU A 33 6.12 -2.45 12.61
N GLY A 34 7.02 -2.77 11.67
CA GLY A 34 7.78 -1.77 10.90
C GLY A 34 6.85 -0.75 10.23
N ASN A 35 5.84 -1.25 9.54
CA ASN A 35 4.84 -0.44 8.88
C ASN A 35 4.00 0.37 9.88
N ALA A 36 3.59 -0.21 11.02
CA ALA A 36 2.87 0.51 12.06
C ALA A 36 3.63 1.73 12.60
N MET A 37 4.95 1.61 12.75
CA MET A 37 5.79 2.73 13.17
C MET A 37 5.86 3.84 12.11
N GLU A 38 5.92 3.49 10.82
CA GLU A 38 5.86 4.47 9.72
C GLU A 38 4.53 5.23 9.73
N TRP A 39 3.41 4.52 9.88
CA TRP A 39 2.07 5.10 9.81
C TRP A 39 1.62 5.84 11.07
N PHE A 40 2.32 5.66 12.20
CA PHE A 40 2.09 6.44 13.42
C PHE A 40 2.21 7.95 13.16
N ASP A 41 3.27 8.38 12.48
CA ASP A 41 3.54 9.80 12.22
C ASP A 41 2.48 10.43 11.30
N PHE A 42 1.98 9.65 10.34
CA PHE A 42 0.88 10.07 9.45
C PHE A 42 -0.43 10.20 10.23
N GLY A 43 -0.70 9.29 11.17
CA GLY A 43 -1.86 9.36 12.07
C GLY A 43 -1.82 10.58 12.97
N VAL A 44 -0.69 10.83 13.63
CA VAL A 44 -0.47 12.03 14.45
C VAL A 44 -0.72 13.29 13.61
N TYR A 45 -0.07 13.41 12.45
CA TYR A 45 -0.20 14.61 11.64
C TYR A 45 -1.63 14.82 11.14
N GLY A 46 -2.30 13.78 10.65
CA GLY A 46 -3.67 13.89 10.11
C GLY A 46 -4.67 14.43 11.13
N PHE A 47 -4.50 14.06 12.40
CA PHE A 47 -5.40 14.48 13.49
C PHE A 47 -5.02 15.83 14.09
N VAL A 48 -3.76 16.26 13.96
CA VAL A 48 -3.30 17.59 14.41
C VAL A 48 -3.35 18.63 13.28
N ALA A 49 -3.58 18.23 12.02
CA ALA A 49 -3.52 19.11 10.84
C ALA A 49 -4.35 20.39 10.98
N TYR A 50 -5.56 20.30 11.54
CA TYR A 50 -6.41 21.46 11.79
C TYR A 50 -5.74 22.49 12.74
N VAL A 51 -5.16 22.01 13.85
CA VAL A 51 -4.41 22.85 14.81
C VAL A 51 -3.14 23.41 14.15
N LEU A 52 -2.42 22.61 13.38
CA LEU A 52 -1.23 23.08 12.65
C LEU A 52 -1.56 24.22 11.68
N GLY A 53 -2.73 24.16 11.03
CA GLY A 53 -3.24 25.24 10.20
C GLY A 53 -3.28 26.58 10.95
N LYS A 54 -3.84 26.59 12.15
CA LYS A 54 -3.92 27.79 13.01
C LYS A 54 -2.54 28.26 13.49
N VAL A 55 -1.68 27.33 13.91
CA VAL A 55 -0.39 27.63 14.52
C VAL A 55 0.64 28.16 13.52
N PHE A 56 0.64 27.60 12.30
CA PHE A 56 1.64 27.90 11.27
C PHE A 56 1.16 28.89 10.21
N PHE A 57 -0.15 29.13 10.10
CA PHE A 57 -0.74 30.04 9.10
C PHE A 57 -1.81 30.99 9.68
N PRO A 58 -1.56 31.67 10.82
CA PRO A 58 -2.60 32.40 11.56
C PRO A 58 -3.28 33.53 10.79
N ASP A 59 -2.56 34.18 9.87
CA ASP A 59 -3.06 35.32 9.09
C ASP A 59 -3.91 34.90 7.87
N ALA A 60 -3.96 33.60 7.56
CA ALA A 60 -4.75 33.06 6.47
C ALA A 60 -6.21 32.81 6.91
N SER A 61 -7.14 32.77 5.95
CA SER A 61 -8.52 32.37 6.25
C SER A 61 -8.56 30.91 6.74
N PRO A 62 -9.55 30.51 7.57
CA PRO A 62 -9.65 29.14 8.09
C PRO A 62 -9.57 28.04 7.02
N SER A 63 -10.18 28.27 5.86
CA SER A 63 -10.11 27.37 4.70
C SER A 63 -8.68 27.22 4.18
N VAL A 64 -7.95 28.33 4.05
CA VAL A 64 -6.56 28.33 3.58
C VAL A 64 -5.63 27.69 4.60
N GLN A 65 -5.87 27.88 5.91
CA GLN A 65 -5.13 27.22 6.98
C GLN A 65 -5.21 25.69 6.87
N MET A 66 -6.43 25.16 6.69
CA MET A 66 -6.65 23.72 6.53
C MET A 66 -6.01 23.20 5.23
N ILE A 67 -6.23 23.88 4.10
CA ILE A 67 -5.64 23.48 2.81
C ILE A 67 -4.10 23.50 2.88
N ALA A 68 -3.50 24.50 3.55
CA ALA A 68 -2.06 24.57 3.72
C ALA A 68 -1.53 23.42 4.59
N ALA A 69 -2.18 23.12 5.71
CA ALA A 69 -1.79 22.01 6.58
C ALA A 69 -1.89 20.64 5.87
N LEU A 70 -2.95 20.41 5.10
CA LEU A 70 -3.11 19.22 4.27
C LEU A 70 -2.11 19.22 3.09
N GLY A 71 -1.83 20.38 2.51
CA GLY A 71 -0.79 20.53 1.48
C GLY A 71 0.58 20.08 1.99
N THR A 72 0.91 20.45 3.23
CA THR A 72 2.11 19.99 3.91
C THR A 72 2.10 18.49 4.23
N PHE A 73 0.92 17.87 4.45
CA PHE A 73 0.77 16.41 4.49
C PHE A 73 1.03 15.74 3.13
N SER A 74 0.70 16.42 2.02
CA SER A 74 0.90 15.89 0.67
C SER A 74 2.36 15.90 0.21
N VAL A 75 3.18 16.82 0.73
CA VAL A 75 4.58 17.02 0.32
C VAL A 75 5.46 15.77 0.42
N PRO A 76 5.44 14.99 1.53
CA PRO A 76 6.20 13.75 1.62
C PRO A 76 6.01 12.83 0.41
N PHE A 77 4.80 12.71 -0.11
CA PHE A 77 4.50 11.85 -1.26
C PHE A 77 5.10 12.34 -2.57
N LEU A 78 5.31 13.65 -2.72
CA LEU A 78 6.03 14.22 -3.87
C LEU A 78 7.53 13.89 -3.82
N ILE A 79 8.10 13.78 -2.62
CA ILE A 79 9.53 13.56 -2.40
C ILE A 79 9.90 12.06 -2.34
N ARG A 80 8.95 11.18 -1.99
CA ARG A 80 9.14 9.72 -1.92
C ARG A 80 9.88 9.11 -3.13
N PRO A 81 9.54 9.43 -4.40
CA PRO A 81 10.25 8.85 -5.54
C PRO A 81 11.74 9.21 -5.56
N LEU A 82 12.09 10.44 -5.17
CA LEU A 82 13.49 10.89 -5.10
C LEU A 82 14.25 10.16 -4.00
N GLY A 83 13.60 9.98 -2.84
CA GLY A 83 14.09 9.19 -1.72
C GLY A 83 14.37 7.74 -2.10
N GLY A 84 13.42 7.09 -2.77
CA GLY A 84 13.54 5.70 -3.21
C GLY A 84 14.68 5.50 -4.21
N LEU A 85 14.91 6.44 -5.12
CA LEU A 85 16.04 6.41 -6.06
C LEU A 85 17.38 6.58 -5.32
N PHE A 86 17.47 7.56 -4.41
CA PHE A 86 18.69 7.85 -3.67
C PHE A 86 19.06 6.74 -2.70
N PHE A 87 18.15 6.35 -1.80
CA PHE A 87 18.40 5.30 -0.81
C PHE A 87 18.43 3.91 -1.42
N GLY A 88 17.77 3.69 -2.57
CA GLY A 88 17.93 2.45 -3.35
C GLY A 88 19.36 2.27 -3.83
N ALA A 89 19.92 3.29 -4.51
CA ALA A 89 21.30 3.27 -4.98
C ALA A 89 22.31 3.20 -3.82
N LEU A 90 22.02 3.88 -2.70
CA LEU A 90 22.84 3.84 -1.49
C LEU A 90 22.81 2.45 -0.84
N GLY A 91 21.65 1.81 -0.79
CA GLY A 91 21.45 0.48 -0.21
C GLY A 91 22.17 -0.60 -1.01
N ASP A 92 22.17 -0.49 -2.35
CA ASP A 92 22.91 -1.41 -3.22
C ASP A 92 24.44 -1.23 -3.08
N LYS A 93 24.92 -0.05 -2.64
CA LYS A 93 26.36 0.24 -2.45
C LYS A 93 26.89 -0.04 -1.03
N TYR A 94 26.10 0.25 0.00
CA TYR A 94 26.55 0.23 1.41
C TYR A 94 25.84 -0.82 2.28
N GLY A 95 24.91 -1.58 1.71
CA GLY A 95 24.09 -2.59 2.40
C GLY A 95 22.71 -2.04 2.76
N ARG A 96 21.68 -2.87 2.55
CA ARG A 96 20.26 -2.46 2.71
C ARG A 96 19.90 -2.25 4.17
N GLN A 97 20.38 -3.09 5.10
CA GLN A 97 20.08 -2.93 6.52
C GLN A 97 20.57 -1.58 7.08
N LYS A 98 21.79 -1.15 6.72
CA LYS A 98 22.36 0.14 7.19
C LYS A 98 21.60 1.34 6.65
N VAL A 99 21.19 1.28 5.38
CA VAL A 99 20.41 2.36 4.77
C VAL A 99 19.00 2.43 5.33
N LEU A 100 18.34 1.29 5.57
CA LEU A 100 17.03 1.24 6.22
C LEU A 100 17.07 1.75 7.68
N ALA A 101 18.16 1.48 8.40
CA ALA A 101 18.38 2.07 9.72
C ALA A 101 18.50 3.60 9.65
N ALA A 102 19.27 4.11 8.69
CA ALA A 102 19.42 5.55 8.47
C ALA A 102 18.09 6.23 8.11
N THR A 103 17.24 5.60 7.30
CA THR A 103 15.92 6.16 6.96
C THR A 103 14.98 6.25 8.16
N ILE A 104 14.96 5.24 9.04
CA ILE A 104 14.17 5.29 10.30
C ILE A 104 14.63 6.44 11.19
N VAL A 105 15.95 6.66 11.30
CA VAL A 105 16.51 7.77 12.09
C VAL A 105 16.12 9.12 11.48
N ILE A 106 16.24 9.29 10.15
CA ILE A 106 15.84 10.53 9.46
C ILE A 106 14.35 10.80 9.67
N MET A 107 13.50 9.79 9.52
CA MET A 107 12.06 9.90 9.73
C MET A 107 11.75 10.37 11.16
N SER A 108 12.24 9.62 12.16
CA SER A 108 11.93 9.86 13.57
C SER A 108 12.45 11.21 14.06
N LEU A 109 13.67 11.59 13.64
CA LEU A 109 14.25 12.89 13.99
C LEU A 109 13.51 14.04 13.32
N SER A 110 13.06 13.86 12.07
CA SER A 110 12.26 14.86 11.37
C SER A 110 10.89 15.04 12.03
N THR A 111 10.25 13.94 12.47
CA THR A 111 8.99 14.00 13.22
C THR A 111 9.17 14.71 14.55
N PHE A 112 10.20 14.34 15.31
CA PHE A 112 10.53 15.01 16.57
C PHE A 112 10.79 16.51 16.39
N ALA A 113 11.52 16.88 15.32
CA ALA A 113 11.82 18.26 15.00
C ALA A 113 10.56 19.10 14.74
N ILE A 114 9.47 18.52 14.19
CA ILE A 114 8.19 19.22 14.02
C ILE A 114 7.65 19.73 15.35
N GLY A 115 7.75 18.93 16.42
CA GLY A 115 7.32 19.33 17.76
C GLY A 115 8.15 20.48 18.35
N LEU A 116 9.37 20.69 17.88
CA LEU A 116 10.25 21.77 18.35
C LEU A 116 10.04 23.10 17.62
N ILE A 117 9.30 23.11 16.51
CA ILE A 117 9.16 24.32 15.70
C ILE A 117 8.32 25.37 16.47
N PRO A 118 8.84 26.60 16.65
CA PRO A 118 8.07 27.70 17.21
C PRO A 118 6.87 28.08 16.31
N SER A 119 5.85 28.72 16.89
CA SER A 119 4.69 29.17 16.12
C SER A 119 5.03 30.30 15.14
N TYR A 120 4.13 30.55 14.18
CA TYR A 120 4.28 31.67 13.25
C TYR A 120 4.42 33.02 13.98
N ALA A 121 3.74 33.19 15.11
CA ALA A 121 3.86 34.39 15.94
C ALA A 121 5.29 34.64 16.46
N SER A 122 6.12 33.60 16.59
CA SER A 122 7.48 33.70 17.13
C SER A 122 8.55 33.90 16.05
N ILE A 123 8.45 33.16 14.93
CA ILE A 123 9.50 33.14 13.89
C ILE A 123 9.00 33.47 12.49
N GLY A 124 7.72 33.88 12.36
CA GLY A 124 7.08 34.25 11.10
C GLY A 124 7.07 33.10 10.09
N ILE A 125 7.33 33.46 8.82
CA ILE A 125 7.32 32.53 7.67
C ILE A 125 8.29 31.34 7.81
N TRP A 126 9.30 31.43 8.68
CA TRP A 126 10.21 30.32 8.93
C TRP A 126 9.51 29.12 9.58
N ALA A 127 8.42 29.33 10.32
CA ALA A 127 7.66 28.26 10.95
C ALA A 127 7.12 27.24 9.91
N PRO A 128 6.30 27.65 8.91
CA PRO A 128 5.84 26.74 7.87
C PRO A 128 6.97 26.25 6.94
N ILE A 129 8.05 27.03 6.73
CA ILE A 129 9.21 26.57 5.93
C ILE A 129 9.93 25.41 6.63
N LEU A 130 10.19 25.51 7.94
CA LEU A 130 10.81 24.44 8.71
C LEU A 130 9.92 23.20 8.76
N LEU A 131 8.60 23.39 8.90
CA LEU A 131 7.63 22.30 8.83
C LEU A 131 7.70 21.57 7.49
N LEU A 132 7.75 22.34 6.39
CA LEU A 132 7.90 21.80 5.04
C LEU A 132 9.22 21.03 4.88
N LEU A 133 10.34 21.56 5.37
CA LEU A 133 11.64 20.89 5.31
C LEU A 133 11.64 19.56 6.09
N CYS A 134 11.05 19.54 7.29
CA CYS A 134 10.90 18.30 8.07
C CYS A 134 10.06 17.27 7.30
N LYS A 135 8.95 17.71 6.67
CA LYS A 135 8.08 16.84 5.86
C LYS A 135 8.76 16.33 4.60
N MET A 136 9.57 17.15 3.94
CA MET A 136 10.40 16.72 2.81
C MET A 136 11.41 15.65 3.23
N ALA A 137 12.08 15.84 4.39
CA ALA A 137 13.01 14.86 4.94
C ALA A 137 12.31 13.53 5.31
N GLN A 138 11.12 13.58 5.92
CA GLN A 138 10.27 12.40 6.16
C GLN A 138 9.96 11.67 4.86
N GLY A 139 9.42 12.38 3.85
CA GLY A 139 9.09 11.78 2.55
C GLY A 139 10.29 11.17 1.84
N PHE A 140 11.44 11.83 1.91
CA PHE A 140 12.70 11.34 1.36
C PHE A 140 13.14 10.01 1.99
N SER A 141 12.91 9.79 3.28
CA SER A 141 13.30 8.55 3.96
C SER A 141 12.46 7.31 3.61
N VAL A 142 11.25 7.51 3.05
CA VAL A 142 10.17 6.50 3.05
C VAL A 142 9.96 5.81 1.66
N GLY A 143 10.79 6.13 0.66
CA GLY A 143 10.55 5.90 -0.78
C GLY A 143 10.49 4.46 -1.34
N GLY A 144 10.52 3.40 -0.52
CA GLY A 144 10.44 2.02 -1.01
C GLY A 144 10.08 0.95 0.03
N GLU A 145 9.77 1.36 1.25
CA GLU A 145 9.60 0.47 2.40
C GLU A 145 8.37 -0.44 2.27
N TYR A 146 7.20 0.15 2.01
CA TYR A 146 5.96 -0.61 1.83
C TYR A 146 6.04 -1.65 0.68
N THR A 147 6.64 -1.28 -0.45
CA THR A 147 6.79 -2.19 -1.59
C THR A 147 7.78 -3.32 -1.30
N GLY A 148 8.83 -3.07 -0.51
CA GLY A 148 9.74 -4.10 -0.04
C GLY A 148 9.06 -5.05 0.94
N ALA A 149 8.32 -4.51 1.91
CA ALA A 149 7.60 -5.30 2.91
C ALA A 149 6.50 -6.18 2.29
N SER A 150 5.73 -5.66 1.33
CA SER A 150 4.69 -6.45 0.63
C SER A 150 5.28 -7.57 -0.21
N ILE A 151 6.42 -7.34 -0.89
CA ILE A 151 7.14 -8.41 -1.61
C ILE A 151 7.67 -9.45 -0.63
N PHE A 152 8.29 -9.00 0.46
CA PHE A 152 8.83 -9.89 1.49
C PHE A 152 7.74 -10.78 2.08
N VAL A 153 6.60 -10.22 2.49
CA VAL A 153 5.45 -11.02 2.98
C VAL A 153 4.93 -11.97 1.90
N ALA A 154 4.81 -11.51 0.65
CA ALA A 154 4.32 -12.34 -0.44
C ALA A 154 5.25 -13.51 -0.81
N GLU A 155 6.56 -13.35 -0.67
CA GLU A 155 7.56 -14.39 -0.96
C GLU A 155 7.71 -15.40 0.18
N TYR A 156 7.41 -15.01 1.42
CA TYR A 156 7.38 -15.92 2.56
C TYR A 156 6.01 -16.60 2.74
N ALA A 157 4.93 -16.07 2.17
CA ALA A 157 3.61 -16.66 2.33
C ALA A 157 3.40 -17.86 1.39
N PRO A 158 2.82 -18.98 1.89
CA PRO A 158 2.28 -20.03 1.04
C PRO A 158 1.25 -19.50 0.04
N ASP A 159 1.19 -20.08 -1.16
CA ASP A 159 0.40 -19.54 -2.28
C ASP A 159 -1.10 -19.46 -1.96
N ARG A 160 -1.63 -20.42 -1.19
CA ARG A 160 -3.04 -20.48 -0.78
C ARG A 160 -3.39 -19.61 0.43
N LYS A 161 -2.40 -19.09 1.17
CA LYS A 161 -2.60 -18.27 2.39
C LYS A 161 -2.09 -16.83 2.26
N ARG A 162 -1.69 -16.44 1.05
CA ARG A 162 -1.04 -15.15 0.77
C ARG A 162 -1.93 -13.94 1.05
N GLY A 163 -3.24 -14.06 0.88
CA GLY A 163 -4.21 -13.01 1.18
C GLY A 163 -4.30 -12.73 2.67
N PHE A 164 -4.54 -13.78 3.46
CA PHE A 164 -4.59 -13.67 4.92
C PHE A 164 -3.27 -13.14 5.50
N LEU A 165 -2.14 -13.72 5.12
CA LEU A 165 -0.82 -13.32 5.61
C LEU A 165 -0.41 -11.93 5.12
N GLY A 166 -0.75 -11.58 3.88
CA GLY A 166 -0.54 -10.24 3.32
C GLY A 166 -1.34 -9.17 4.05
N SER A 167 -2.57 -9.47 4.47
CA SER A 167 -3.44 -8.50 5.14
C SER A 167 -2.89 -7.99 6.48
N TRP A 168 -2.01 -8.74 7.14
CA TRP A 168 -1.34 -8.30 8.38
C TRP A 168 -0.37 -7.13 8.15
N LEU A 169 0.17 -6.96 6.94
CA LEU A 169 1.02 -5.81 6.62
C LEU A 169 0.22 -4.50 6.72
N ASP A 170 -0.92 -4.46 6.04
CA ASP A 170 -1.81 -3.31 6.03
C ASP A 170 -2.55 -3.14 7.38
N PHE A 171 -2.73 -4.22 8.16
CA PHE A 171 -3.18 -4.12 9.56
C PHE A 171 -2.18 -3.29 10.36
N GLY A 172 -0.87 -3.53 10.14
CA GLY A 172 0.18 -2.70 10.69
C GLY A 172 -0.02 -1.22 10.37
N SER A 173 -0.31 -0.88 9.10
CA SER A 173 -0.59 0.51 8.70
C SER A 173 -1.70 1.14 9.52
N ILE A 174 -2.85 0.47 9.62
CA ILE A 174 -4.02 1.00 10.34
C ILE A 174 -3.73 1.06 11.84
N ALA A 175 -3.07 0.05 12.40
CA ALA A 175 -2.72 0.03 13.82
C ALA A 175 -1.81 1.21 14.17
N GLY A 176 -0.81 1.49 13.33
CA GLY A 176 0.03 2.68 13.45
C GLY A 176 -0.80 3.97 13.44
N PHE A 177 -1.68 4.11 12.46
CA PHE A 177 -2.55 5.28 12.31
C PHE A 177 -3.47 5.48 13.54
N VAL A 178 -4.08 4.39 14.03
CA VAL A 178 -4.94 4.37 15.23
C VAL A 178 -4.16 4.75 16.48
N LEU A 179 -2.93 4.25 16.64
CA LEU A 179 -2.09 4.61 17.77
C LEU A 179 -1.72 6.10 17.74
N GLY A 180 -1.37 6.63 16.57
CA GLY A 180 -1.08 8.07 16.40
C GLY A 180 -2.30 8.93 16.71
N ALA A 181 -3.45 8.60 16.13
CA ALA A 181 -4.73 9.24 16.39
C ALA A 181 -5.15 9.17 17.87
N GLY A 182 -5.02 7.99 18.48
CA GLY A 182 -5.38 7.73 19.87
C GLY A 182 -4.53 8.54 20.85
N VAL A 183 -3.22 8.68 20.57
CA VAL A 183 -2.32 9.53 21.35
C VAL A 183 -2.75 11.00 21.28
N VAL A 184 -3.09 11.50 20.09
CA VAL A 184 -3.57 12.88 19.90
C VAL A 184 -4.84 13.12 20.71
N VAL A 185 -5.82 12.22 20.60
CA VAL A 185 -7.09 12.34 21.35
C VAL A 185 -6.89 12.22 22.85
N LEU A 186 -6.03 11.31 23.31
CA LEU A 186 -5.74 11.14 24.72
C LEU A 186 -5.14 12.42 25.31
N ILE A 187 -4.15 13.00 24.64
CA ILE A 187 -3.50 14.24 25.10
C ILE A 187 -4.47 15.41 25.05
N SER A 188 -5.23 15.57 23.96
CA SER A 188 -6.25 16.62 23.83
C SER A 188 -7.34 16.50 24.90
N SER A 189 -7.77 15.28 25.23
CA SER A 189 -8.80 15.04 26.27
C SER A 189 -8.30 15.34 27.69
N ILE A 190 -7.01 15.14 27.97
CA ILE A 190 -6.41 15.41 29.28
C ILE A 190 -6.15 16.91 29.48
N LEU A 191 -5.61 17.59 28.46
CA LEU A 191 -5.25 19.01 28.53
C LEU A 191 -6.45 19.95 28.30
N GLY A 192 -7.43 19.51 27.52
CA GLY A 192 -8.48 20.38 27.00
C GLY A 192 -8.05 21.14 25.74
N GLU A 193 -9.04 21.61 24.98
CA GLU A 193 -8.86 22.18 23.63
C GLU A 193 -7.91 23.40 23.62
N ALA A 194 -8.06 24.33 24.58
CA ALA A 194 -7.23 25.54 24.63
C ALA A 194 -5.75 25.27 24.91
N ASP A 195 -5.45 24.36 25.85
CA ASP A 195 -4.06 23.99 26.18
C ASP A 195 -3.45 23.10 25.10
N PHE A 196 -4.28 22.26 24.46
CA PHE A 196 -3.84 21.46 23.31
C PHE A 196 -3.44 22.34 22.12
N GLU A 197 -4.27 23.32 21.74
CA GLU A 197 -4.00 24.25 20.65
C GLU A 197 -2.78 25.14 20.92
N SER A 198 -2.58 25.57 22.17
CA SER A 198 -1.46 26.46 22.52
C SER A 198 -0.11 25.73 22.52
N TRP A 199 -0.03 24.55 23.15
CA TRP A 199 1.25 23.82 23.23
C TRP A 199 1.15 22.29 23.20
N GLY A 200 0.02 21.71 23.62
CA GLY A 200 -0.12 20.26 23.75
C GLY A 200 0.05 19.48 22.44
N TRP A 201 -0.24 20.09 21.29
CA TRP A 201 -0.04 19.51 19.96
C TRP A 201 1.39 19.05 19.67
N ARG A 202 2.39 19.54 20.41
CA ARG A 202 3.81 19.15 20.26
C ARG A 202 4.11 17.76 20.83
N LEU A 203 3.40 17.36 21.88
CA LEU A 203 3.67 16.12 22.62
C LEU A 203 3.57 14.84 21.78
N PRO A 204 2.55 14.66 20.91
CA PRO A 204 2.50 13.51 19.99
C PRO A 204 3.74 13.37 19.11
N PHE A 205 4.32 14.49 18.64
CA PHE A 205 5.52 14.47 17.80
C PHE A 205 6.78 14.05 18.58
N PHE A 206 6.85 14.34 19.88
CA PHE A 206 7.97 13.91 20.72
C PHE A 206 8.00 12.40 20.94
N LEU A 207 6.84 11.74 20.89
CA LEU A 207 6.73 10.29 21.02
C LEU A 207 7.26 9.52 19.80
N ALA A 208 7.48 10.20 18.66
CA ALA A 208 8.09 9.59 17.49
C ALA A 208 9.56 9.18 17.73
N LEU A 209 10.30 9.88 18.60
CA LEU A 209 11.69 9.56 18.89
C LEU A 209 11.86 8.20 19.62
N PRO A 210 11.18 7.92 20.76
CA PRO A 210 11.26 6.61 21.39
C PRO A 210 10.70 5.49 20.50
N LEU A 211 9.65 5.75 19.73
CA LEU A 211 9.15 4.78 18.73
C LEU A 211 10.19 4.49 17.64
N GLY A 212 10.91 5.52 17.18
CA GLY A 212 12.03 5.38 16.25
C GLY A 212 13.17 4.54 16.79
N ILE A 213 13.50 4.67 18.07
CA ILE A 213 14.53 3.84 18.75
C ILE A 213 14.07 2.38 18.81
N ILE A 214 12.81 2.13 19.17
CA ILE A 214 12.23 0.78 19.16
C ILE A 214 12.27 0.20 17.74
N GLY A 215 11.92 1.01 16.74
CA GLY A 215 11.96 0.59 15.34
C GLY A 215 13.35 0.25 14.85
N LEU A 216 14.35 1.05 15.24
CA LEU A 216 15.76 0.78 14.95
C LEU A 216 16.21 -0.55 15.57
N TYR A 217 15.83 -0.81 16.83
CA TYR A 217 16.11 -2.07 17.52
C TYR A 217 15.48 -3.27 16.83
N LEU A 218 14.18 -3.19 16.49
CA LEU A 218 13.46 -4.25 15.79
C LEU A 218 14.06 -4.53 14.41
N ARG A 219 14.53 -3.49 13.70
CA ARG A 219 15.17 -3.63 12.38
C ARG A 219 16.55 -4.27 12.48
N HIS A 220 17.29 -4.02 13.55
CA HIS A 220 18.59 -4.65 13.80
C HIS A 220 18.46 -6.15 14.13
N ALA A 221 17.33 -6.54 14.73
CA ALA A 221 17.01 -7.92 15.08
C ALA A 221 16.48 -8.79 13.91
N LEU A 222 16.18 -8.18 12.76
CA LEU A 222 15.82 -8.90 11.54
C LEU A 222 17.11 -9.20 10.75
N GLU A 223 17.47 -10.48 10.69
CA GLU A 223 18.55 -10.98 9.83
C GLU A 223 18.24 -10.65 8.36
N GLU A 224 19.27 -10.30 7.58
CA GLU A 224 19.09 -10.01 6.16
C GLU A 224 18.56 -11.26 5.42
N THR A 225 17.87 -11.04 4.30
CA THR A 225 17.30 -12.18 3.57
C THR A 225 18.43 -13.11 3.10
N PRO A 226 18.25 -14.45 3.16
CA PRO A 226 19.29 -15.42 2.77
C PRO A 226 19.85 -15.19 1.37
N ALA A 227 19.02 -14.67 0.45
CA ALA A 227 19.41 -14.31 -0.91
C ALA A 227 20.34 -13.09 -0.99
N PHE A 228 20.23 -12.14 -0.05
CA PHE A 228 21.08 -10.96 0.04
C PHE A 228 22.38 -11.26 0.78
N GLN A 229 22.35 -12.09 1.84
CA GLN A 229 23.55 -12.62 2.49
C GLN A 229 24.48 -13.30 1.47
N GLN A 230 23.92 -14.19 0.63
CA GLN A 230 24.67 -14.85 -0.46
C GLN A 230 25.23 -13.88 -1.52
N HIS A 231 24.60 -12.70 -1.67
CA HIS A 231 25.06 -11.66 -2.60
C HIS A 231 26.15 -10.77 -1.97
N MET A 232 26.11 -10.57 -0.65
CA MET A 232 27.15 -9.90 0.13
C MET A 232 28.40 -10.76 0.31
N ASP A 233 28.24 -12.07 0.55
CA ASP A 233 29.37 -13.02 0.61
C ASP A 233 30.16 -13.02 -0.71
N LYS A 234 29.47 -12.83 -1.84
CA LYS A 234 30.10 -12.62 -3.16
C LYS A 234 30.75 -11.24 -3.31
N MET A 235 30.25 -10.21 -2.63
CA MET A 235 30.87 -8.87 -2.60
C MET A 235 32.16 -8.83 -1.76
N GLU A 236 32.19 -9.52 -0.62
CA GLU A 236 33.39 -9.61 0.24
C GLU A 236 34.52 -10.42 -0.42
N GLN A 237 34.20 -11.34 -1.32
CA GLN A 237 35.17 -12.12 -2.11
C GLN A 237 35.83 -11.34 -3.27
N GLY A 238 35.61 -10.02 -3.38
CA GLY A 238 36.35 -9.17 -4.31
C GLY A 238 35.90 -9.26 -5.77
N ASP A 239 34.76 -9.91 -6.05
CA ASP A 239 34.21 -10.08 -7.40
C ASP A 239 33.49 -8.80 -7.86
N ARG A 240 34.27 -7.72 -8.05
CA ARG A 240 33.81 -6.42 -8.54
C ARG A 240 33.23 -6.48 -9.96
N GLU A 241 33.41 -7.58 -10.70
CA GLU A 241 32.81 -7.79 -12.01
C GLU A 241 31.30 -8.09 -11.94
N GLY A 242 30.79 -8.52 -10.78
CA GLY A 242 29.34 -8.63 -10.54
C GLY A 242 28.62 -7.28 -10.39
N LEU A 243 29.35 -6.18 -10.12
CA LEU A 243 28.78 -4.83 -9.90
C LEU A 243 28.22 -4.20 -11.19
N THR A 244 28.70 -4.60 -12.36
CA THR A 244 28.17 -4.15 -13.66
C THR A 244 26.98 -4.98 -14.15
N HIS A 245 26.76 -6.15 -13.56
CA HIS A 245 25.83 -7.20 -14.01
C HIS A 245 24.83 -7.68 -12.95
N GLY A 246 24.56 -6.94 -11.87
CA GLY A 246 23.23 -7.03 -11.25
C GLY A 246 22.19 -6.80 -12.36
N PRO A 247 21.06 -7.55 -12.45
CA PRO A 247 20.12 -7.38 -13.56
C PRO A 247 19.71 -5.91 -13.57
N LYS A 248 20.27 -5.13 -14.51
CA LYS A 248 19.90 -3.75 -14.75
C LYS A 248 18.49 -3.84 -15.26
N VAL A 249 17.52 -3.85 -14.35
CA VAL A 249 16.11 -3.82 -14.68
C VAL A 249 15.92 -2.51 -15.39
N SER A 250 15.93 -2.58 -16.71
CA SER A 250 15.79 -1.40 -17.54
C SER A 250 14.38 -0.91 -17.29
N PHE A 251 14.23 0.28 -16.68
CA PHE A 251 12.93 0.94 -16.56
C PHE A 251 12.21 0.99 -17.92
N LYS A 252 12.99 1.07 -19.01
CA LYS A 252 12.52 0.96 -20.39
C LYS A 252 11.88 -0.40 -20.69
N GLU A 253 12.43 -1.51 -20.19
CA GLU A 253 11.85 -2.86 -20.35
C GLU A 253 10.53 -3.00 -19.60
N VAL A 254 10.45 -2.52 -18.35
CA VAL A 254 9.20 -2.51 -17.57
C VAL A 254 8.14 -1.66 -18.26
N ALA A 255 8.49 -0.44 -18.67
CA ALA A 255 7.58 0.50 -19.32
C ALA A 255 7.16 0.09 -20.74
N THR A 256 7.90 -0.78 -21.44
CA THR A 256 7.55 -1.23 -22.80
C THR A 256 6.90 -2.61 -22.83
N LYS A 257 7.45 -3.60 -22.10
CA LYS A 257 6.96 -4.99 -22.13
C LYS A 257 5.85 -5.25 -21.10
N HIS A 258 5.81 -4.51 -20.00
CA HIS A 258 4.88 -4.74 -18.88
C HIS A 258 3.93 -3.56 -18.58
N TRP A 259 3.77 -2.63 -19.53
CA TRP A 259 2.98 -1.40 -19.35
C TRP A 259 1.53 -1.65 -18.91
N ARG A 260 0.88 -2.71 -19.40
CA ARG A 260 -0.50 -3.07 -18.98
C ARG A 260 -0.55 -3.46 -17.50
N SER A 261 0.42 -4.24 -17.03
CA SER A 261 0.51 -4.63 -15.61
C SER A 261 0.86 -3.43 -14.73
N LEU A 262 1.70 -2.52 -15.25
CA LEU A 262 2.03 -1.26 -14.59
C LEU A 262 0.80 -0.36 -14.44
N LEU A 263 0.02 -0.13 -15.49
CA LEU A 263 -1.22 0.66 -15.42
C LEU A 263 -2.27 0.03 -14.50
N THR A 264 -2.40 -1.29 -14.55
CA THR A 264 -3.34 -2.01 -13.67
C THR A 264 -2.92 -1.85 -12.20
N CYS A 265 -1.63 -2.02 -11.90
CA CYS A 265 -1.07 -1.76 -10.58
C CYS A 265 -1.30 -0.31 -10.15
N ILE A 266 -1.09 0.64 -11.06
CA ILE A 266 -1.24 2.06 -10.77
C ILE A 266 -2.68 2.37 -10.36
N GLY A 267 -3.66 1.89 -11.13
CA GLY A 267 -5.07 2.17 -10.86
C GLY A 267 -5.60 1.48 -9.59
N ILE A 268 -5.17 0.25 -9.30
CA ILE A 268 -5.52 -0.43 -8.03
C ILE A 268 -4.97 0.35 -6.85
N VAL A 269 -3.68 0.71 -6.88
CA VAL A 269 -3.03 1.46 -5.79
C VAL A 269 -3.64 2.86 -5.66
N ALA A 270 -3.95 3.53 -6.78
CA ALA A 270 -4.59 4.84 -6.74
C ALA A 270 -5.98 4.77 -6.12
N ALA A 271 -6.86 3.87 -6.56
CA ALA A 271 -8.20 3.70 -5.99
C ALA A 271 -8.15 3.36 -4.50
N THR A 272 -7.21 2.48 -4.11
CA THR A 272 -7.00 2.09 -2.71
C THR A 272 -6.55 3.27 -1.86
N ASN A 273 -5.45 3.92 -2.26
CA ASN A 273 -4.83 4.97 -1.44
C ASN A 273 -5.62 6.27 -1.43
N VAL A 274 -6.34 6.60 -2.51
CA VAL A 274 -7.28 7.74 -2.52
C VAL A 274 -8.35 7.53 -1.46
N THR A 275 -8.95 6.33 -1.44
CA THR A 275 -9.97 5.98 -0.43
C THR A 275 -9.36 5.96 0.97
N TYR A 276 -8.13 5.46 1.11
CA TYR A 276 -7.39 5.42 2.37
C TYR A 276 -7.14 6.83 2.94
N TYR A 277 -6.50 7.72 2.17
CA TYR A 277 -6.21 9.07 2.65
C TYR A 277 -7.46 9.94 2.80
N MET A 278 -8.52 9.68 2.01
CA MET A 278 -9.82 10.31 2.23
C MET A 278 -10.34 9.98 3.63
N LEU A 279 -10.47 8.69 3.95
CA LEU A 279 -11.06 8.24 5.21
C LEU A 279 -10.18 8.49 6.43
N LEU A 280 -8.88 8.22 6.33
CA LEU A 280 -7.98 8.26 7.49
C LEU A 280 -7.39 9.66 7.74
N THR A 281 -7.14 10.45 6.69
CA THR A 281 -6.48 11.77 6.82
C THR A 281 -7.44 12.93 6.67
N TYR A 282 -8.27 12.95 5.62
CA TYR A 282 -9.13 14.11 5.33
C TYR A 282 -10.38 14.14 6.23
N MET A 283 -11.05 13.01 6.44
CA MET A 283 -12.30 12.96 7.20
C MET A 283 -12.23 13.59 8.61
N PRO A 284 -11.17 13.41 9.42
CA PRO A 284 -11.05 14.10 10.70
C PRO A 284 -11.19 15.63 10.56
N SER A 285 -10.48 16.20 9.58
CA SER A 285 -10.54 17.65 9.30
C SER A 285 -11.88 18.06 8.69
N TYR A 286 -12.50 17.23 7.84
CA TYR A 286 -13.82 17.52 7.28
C TYR A 286 -14.92 17.56 8.37
N LEU A 287 -14.89 16.63 9.33
CA LEU A 287 -15.85 16.61 10.43
C LEU A 287 -15.70 17.83 11.35
N SER A 288 -14.46 18.26 11.64
CA SER A 288 -14.22 19.41 12.53
C SER A 288 -14.39 20.75 11.82
N HIS A 289 -13.82 20.92 10.62
CA HIS A 289 -13.81 22.18 9.89
C HIS A 289 -15.12 22.45 9.14
N ASN A 290 -15.56 21.50 8.29
CA ASN A 290 -16.70 21.72 7.40
C ASN A 290 -18.05 21.45 8.08
N LEU A 291 -18.10 20.47 9.00
CA LEU A 291 -19.33 20.09 9.69
C LEU A 291 -19.41 20.60 11.14
N HIS A 292 -18.37 21.27 11.63
CA HIS A 292 -18.32 21.91 12.95
C HIS A 292 -18.62 20.96 14.13
N TYR A 293 -18.32 19.66 13.99
CA TYR A 293 -18.41 18.75 15.12
C TYR A 293 -17.30 19.03 16.13
N LYS A 294 -17.66 18.98 17.42
CA LYS A 294 -16.66 19.01 18.51
C LYS A 294 -15.59 17.96 18.24
N GLU A 295 -14.33 18.37 18.29
CA GLU A 295 -13.16 17.53 17.97
C GLU A 295 -13.25 16.17 18.66
N ASN A 296 -13.58 16.14 19.95
CA ASN A 296 -13.64 14.88 20.70
C ASN A 296 -14.70 13.89 20.20
N SER A 297 -15.85 14.33 19.67
CA SER A 297 -16.92 13.40 19.26
C SER A 297 -16.71 12.82 17.86
N GLY A 298 -16.38 13.67 16.87
CA GLY A 298 -16.15 13.22 15.49
C GLY A 298 -14.90 12.34 15.36
N VAL A 299 -13.86 12.68 16.12
CA VAL A 299 -12.57 11.99 16.08
C VAL A 299 -12.65 10.62 16.75
N LEU A 300 -13.39 10.47 17.86
CA LEU A 300 -13.63 9.17 18.49
C LEU A 300 -14.41 8.21 17.59
N ILE A 301 -15.36 8.71 16.78
CA ILE A 301 -16.08 7.89 15.79
C ILE A 301 -15.09 7.30 14.78
N ILE A 302 -14.17 8.12 14.26
CA ILE A 302 -13.17 7.65 13.29
C ILE A 302 -12.25 6.61 13.92
N ILE A 303 -11.78 6.83 15.16
CA ILE A 303 -10.96 5.84 15.88
C ILE A 303 -11.72 4.52 16.06
N ALA A 304 -12.99 4.58 16.50
CA ALA A 304 -13.81 3.37 16.66
C ALA A 304 -13.95 2.60 15.34
N ILE A 305 -14.11 3.32 14.22
CA ILE A 305 -14.19 2.72 12.89
C ILE A 305 -12.85 2.09 12.50
N MET A 306 -11.73 2.79 12.67
CA MET A 306 -10.41 2.25 12.37
C MET A 306 -10.09 1.01 13.21
N VAL A 307 -10.48 0.99 14.50
CA VAL A 307 -10.38 -0.21 15.34
C VAL A 307 -11.24 -1.34 14.78
N GLY A 308 -12.45 -1.06 14.32
CA GLY A 308 -13.29 -2.05 13.63
C GLY A 308 -12.63 -2.59 12.35
N MET A 309 -11.97 -1.72 11.57
CA MET A 309 -11.25 -2.11 10.35
C MET A 309 -10.16 -3.15 10.63
N LEU A 310 -9.45 -3.04 11.77
CA LEU A 310 -8.40 -3.99 12.17
C LEU A 310 -8.92 -5.44 12.27
N PHE A 311 -10.19 -5.65 12.64
CA PHE A 311 -10.78 -6.99 12.70
C PHE A 311 -11.31 -7.46 11.34
N VAL A 312 -11.89 -6.55 10.56
CA VAL A 312 -12.50 -6.85 9.26
C VAL A 312 -11.42 -7.18 8.21
N GLN A 313 -10.24 -6.59 8.34
CA GLN A 313 -9.16 -6.72 7.38
C GLN A 313 -8.58 -8.14 7.25
N PRO A 314 -8.12 -8.81 8.33
CA PRO A 314 -7.67 -10.20 8.24
C PRO A 314 -8.75 -11.15 7.72
N PHE A 315 -10.02 -10.87 8.07
CA PHE A 315 -11.15 -11.64 7.59
C PHE A 315 -11.32 -11.53 6.07
N ILE A 316 -11.20 -10.33 5.49
CA ILE A 316 -11.21 -10.16 4.02
C ILE A 316 -10.00 -10.82 3.37
N GLY A 317 -8.80 -10.69 3.97
CA GLY A 317 -7.61 -11.40 3.50
C GLY A 317 -7.85 -12.90 3.39
N PHE A 318 -8.43 -13.50 4.43
CA PHE A 318 -8.79 -14.92 4.47
C PHE A 318 -9.85 -15.31 3.43
N ILE A 319 -10.91 -14.50 3.25
CA ILE A 319 -11.93 -14.81 2.23
C ILE A 319 -11.37 -14.65 0.81
N SER A 320 -10.47 -13.69 0.59
CA SER A 320 -9.81 -13.49 -0.71
C SER A 320 -8.96 -14.68 -1.13
N ASP A 321 -8.46 -15.46 -0.16
CA ASP A 321 -7.79 -16.73 -0.42
C ASP A 321 -8.72 -17.78 -1.03
N LYS A 322 -10.02 -17.73 -0.70
CA LYS A 322 -11.03 -18.69 -1.19
C LYS A 322 -11.76 -18.21 -2.45
N ILE A 323 -12.22 -16.96 -2.47
CA ILE A 323 -13.08 -16.42 -3.53
C ILE A 323 -12.27 -15.86 -4.70
N GLY A 324 -11.02 -15.46 -4.45
CA GLY A 324 -10.21 -14.71 -5.40
C GLY A 324 -9.98 -13.27 -4.95
N ARG A 325 -8.94 -12.62 -5.47
CA ARG A 325 -8.60 -11.22 -5.13
C ARG A 325 -9.31 -10.23 -6.06
N LYS A 326 -9.58 -10.62 -7.30
CA LYS A 326 -10.27 -9.78 -8.30
C LYS A 326 -11.70 -9.40 -7.88
N PRO A 327 -12.53 -10.30 -7.31
CA PRO A 327 -13.88 -9.95 -6.88
C PRO A 327 -13.91 -8.85 -5.82
N PHE A 328 -12.96 -8.81 -4.89
CA PHE A 328 -12.88 -7.78 -3.86
C PHE A 328 -12.55 -6.40 -4.44
N ILE A 329 -11.62 -6.32 -5.39
CA ILE A 329 -11.29 -5.06 -6.07
C ILE A 329 -12.51 -4.53 -6.85
N ILE A 330 -13.22 -5.42 -7.55
CA ILE A 330 -14.43 -5.05 -8.30
C ILE A 330 -15.56 -4.62 -7.33
N ALA A 331 -15.82 -5.41 -6.29
CA ALA A 331 -16.85 -5.11 -5.30
C ALA A 331 -16.56 -3.80 -4.56
N GLY A 332 -15.31 -3.56 -4.17
CA GLY A 332 -14.86 -2.30 -3.57
C GLY A 332 -15.06 -1.13 -4.52
N SER A 333 -14.77 -1.31 -5.81
CA SER A 333 -14.94 -0.26 -6.83
C SER A 333 -16.41 0.04 -7.13
N ILE A 334 -17.26 -0.99 -7.23
CA ILE A 334 -18.72 -0.81 -7.38
C ILE A 334 -19.29 -0.14 -6.13
N GLY A 335 -18.89 -0.60 -4.94
CA GLY A 335 -19.28 0.02 -3.67
C GLY A 335 -18.88 1.49 -3.63
N LEU A 336 -17.64 1.82 -3.99
CA LEU A 336 -17.17 3.20 -4.03
C LEU A 336 -17.93 4.04 -5.06
N LEU A 337 -18.31 3.47 -6.21
CA LEU A 337 -19.05 4.20 -7.25
C LEU A 337 -20.48 4.55 -6.83
N PHE A 338 -21.19 3.62 -6.20
CA PHE A 338 -22.61 3.80 -5.88
C PHE A 338 -22.89 4.25 -4.44
N LEU A 339 -22.04 3.88 -3.49
CA LEU A 339 -22.25 4.15 -2.07
C LEU A 339 -21.52 5.39 -1.56
N SER A 340 -20.62 6.01 -2.35
CA SER A 340 -19.97 7.26 -1.93
C SER A 340 -20.98 8.38 -1.67
N ILE A 341 -21.93 8.63 -2.57
CA ILE A 341 -22.96 9.67 -2.36
C ILE A 341 -23.84 9.34 -1.14
N PRO A 342 -24.45 8.14 -1.02
CA PRO A 342 -25.19 7.76 0.18
C PRO A 342 -24.38 7.89 1.48
N ALA A 343 -23.10 7.51 1.47
CA ALA A 343 -22.23 7.66 2.63
C ALA A 343 -22.08 9.13 3.04
N PHE A 344 -21.82 10.04 2.09
CA PHE A 344 -21.72 11.47 2.38
C PHE A 344 -23.06 12.12 2.76
N MET A 345 -24.20 11.62 2.26
CA MET A 345 -25.54 12.03 2.73
C MET A 345 -25.74 11.67 4.21
N LEU A 346 -25.28 10.49 4.63
CA LEU A 346 -25.35 10.05 6.02
C LEU A 346 -24.39 10.85 6.91
N ILE A 347 -23.19 11.17 6.42
CA ILE A 347 -22.17 11.96 7.15
C ILE A 347 -22.63 13.42 7.36
N THR A 348 -23.29 14.02 6.37
CA THR A 348 -23.79 15.40 6.44
C THR A 348 -25.12 15.55 7.19
N SER A 349 -25.70 14.44 7.67
CA SER A 349 -27.07 14.39 8.23
C SER A 349 -27.28 15.08 9.58
N GLY A 350 -26.22 15.49 10.28
CA GLY A 350 -26.34 16.08 11.63
C GLY A 350 -26.42 15.05 12.78
N LYS A 351 -26.60 13.75 12.49
CA LYS A 351 -26.88 12.72 13.51
C LYS A 351 -25.70 11.75 13.67
N ILE A 352 -25.17 11.64 14.90
CA ILE A 352 -24.01 10.80 15.24
C ILE A 352 -24.13 9.36 14.69
N GLY A 353 -25.28 8.71 14.88
CA GLY A 353 -25.47 7.33 14.41
C GLY A 353 -25.44 7.18 12.88
N LEU A 354 -25.92 8.18 12.14
CA LEU A 354 -25.87 8.18 10.68
C LEU A 354 -24.45 8.50 10.18
N ILE A 355 -23.73 9.41 10.85
CA ILE A 355 -22.32 9.68 10.54
C ILE A 355 -21.48 8.42 10.68
N PHE A 356 -21.66 7.70 11.79
CA PHE A 356 -21.00 6.41 12.01
C PHE A 356 -21.33 5.44 10.88
N ALA A 357 -22.61 5.32 10.49
CA ALA A 357 -23.01 4.44 9.39
C ALA A 357 -22.38 4.84 8.04
N GLY A 358 -22.34 6.13 7.71
CA GLY A 358 -21.73 6.63 6.48
C GLY A 358 -20.21 6.38 6.42
N LEU A 359 -19.51 6.66 7.52
CA LEU A 359 -18.08 6.35 7.63
C LEU A 359 -17.80 4.84 7.63
N LEU A 360 -18.67 4.04 8.24
CA LEU A 360 -18.58 2.58 8.25
C LEU A 360 -18.69 2.00 6.84
N ILE A 361 -19.60 2.53 6.01
CA ILE A 361 -19.72 2.15 4.59
C ILE A 361 -18.38 2.36 3.87
N LEU A 362 -17.78 3.55 4.01
CA LEU A 362 -16.49 3.86 3.40
C LEU A 362 -15.36 2.96 3.95
N ALA A 363 -15.39 2.66 5.25
CA ALA A 363 -14.41 1.80 5.90
C ALA A 363 -14.47 0.34 5.40
N VAL A 364 -15.67 -0.21 5.23
CA VAL A 364 -15.86 -1.56 4.68
C VAL A 364 -15.40 -1.62 3.22
N ILE A 365 -15.74 -0.59 2.42
CA ILE A 365 -15.27 -0.49 1.03
C ILE A 365 -13.75 -0.42 0.96
N LEU A 366 -13.13 0.41 1.81
CA LEU A 366 -11.67 0.51 1.89
C LEU A 366 -11.04 -0.85 2.21
N ASN A 367 -11.63 -1.59 3.16
CA ASN A 367 -11.16 -2.91 3.56
C ASN A 367 -11.15 -3.94 2.43
N PHE A 368 -12.09 -3.86 1.46
CA PHE A 368 -12.04 -4.71 0.26
C PHE A 368 -10.79 -4.47 -0.59
N PHE A 369 -10.24 -3.25 -0.57
CA PHE A 369 -9.01 -2.93 -1.28
C PHE A 369 -7.77 -3.30 -0.47
N ILE A 370 -7.63 -2.76 0.75
CA ILE A 370 -6.41 -2.96 1.56
C ILE A 370 -6.25 -4.42 2.01
N GLY A 371 -7.34 -5.17 2.19
CA GLY A 371 -7.29 -6.58 2.58
C GLY A 371 -6.65 -7.49 1.53
N VAL A 372 -6.62 -7.06 0.25
CA VAL A 372 -6.07 -7.86 -0.86
C VAL A 372 -4.83 -7.24 -1.51
N MET A 373 -4.50 -5.98 -1.19
CA MET A 373 -3.44 -5.21 -1.85
C MET A 373 -2.06 -5.87 -1.72
N ALA A 374 -1.60 -6.11 -0.49
CA ALA A 374 -0.29 -6.72 -0.23
C ALA A 374 -0.09 -8.09 -0.89
N SER A 375 -1.17 -8.85 -1.11
CA SER A 375 -1.13 -10.17 -1.77
C SER A 375 -1.20 -10.11 -3.30
N THR A 376 -1.78 -9.03 -3.85
CA THR A 376 -2.08 -8.88 -5.27
C THR A 376 -0.91 -8.26 -6.02
N LEU A 377 -0.37 -7.14 -5.52
CA LEU A 377 0.62 -6.36 -6.27
C LEU A 377 1.91 -7.14 -6.59
N PRO A 378 2.52 -7.89 -5.63
CA PRO A 378 3.73 -8.67 -5.91
C PRO A 378 3.52 -9.78 -6.95
N ALA A 379 2.30 -10.32 -7.05
CA ALA A 379 1.95 -11.39 -7.98
C ALA A 379 1.79 -10.92 -9.44
N MET A 380 1.67 -9.61 -9.67
CA MET A 380 1.49 -9.05 -11.02
C MET A 380 2.79 -9.09 -11.85
N PHE A 381 3.95 -9.06 -11.18
CA PHE A 381 5.26 -8.91 -11.82
C PHE A 381 6.13 -10.16 -11.69
N PRO A 382 6.94 -10.49 -12.72
CA PRO A 382 7.92 -11.56 -12.65
C PRO A 382 8.99 -11.30 -11.57
N THR A 383 9.51 -12.35 -10.93
CA THR A 383 10.49 -12.27 -9.82
C THR A 383 11.66 -11.32 -10.10
N HIS A 384 12.26 -11.39 -11.28
CA HIS A 384 13.43 -10.56 -11.65
C HIS A 384 13.12 -9.07 -11.88
N LEU A 385 11.85 -8.68 -12.04
CA LEU A 385 11.42 -7.28 -12.22
C LEU A 385 10.56 -6.77 -11.06
N ARG A 386 10.16 -7.65 -10.14
CA ARG A 386 9.09 -7.41 -9.17
C ARG A 386 9.33 -6.17 -8.33
N TYR A 387 10.51 -6.05 -7.73
CA TYR A 387 10.87 -4.94 -6.85
C TYR A 387 10.82 -3.59 -7.58
N SER A 388 11.58 -3.43 -8.66
CA SER A 388 11.66 -2.16 -9.39
C SER A 388 10.33 -1.77 -10.04
N ALA A 389 9.61 -2.73 -10.64
CA ALA A 389 8.33 -2.45 -11.28
C ALA A 389 7.25 -2.05 -10.27
N LEU A 390 7.17 -2.77 -9.14
CA LEU A 390 6.22 -2.46 -8.07
C LEU A 390 6.54 -1.11 -7.42
N ALA A 391 7.81 -0.87 -7.05
CA ALA A 391 8.24 0.40 -6.47
C ALA A 391 7.90 1.59 -7.38
N SER A 392 8.11 1.45 -8.69
CA SER A 392 7.78 2.50 -9.65
C SER A 392 6.29 2.76 -9.74
N ALA A 393 5.49 1.71 -9.94
CA ALA A 393 4.03 1.83 -10.04
C ALA A 393 3.42 2.40 -8.76
N PHE A 394 3.87 1.91 -7.60
CA PHE A 394 3.39 2.37 -6.30
C PHE A 394 3.72 3.84 -6.05
N ASN A 395 4.95 4.28 -6.31
CA ASN A 395 5.33 5.68 -6.14
C ASN A 395 4.53 6.63 -7.04
N VAL A 396 4.27 6.26 -8.30
CA VAL A 396 3.42 7.05 -9.21
C VAL A 396 1.98 7.14 -8.69
N SER A 397 1.41 6.04 -8.20
CA SER A 397 0.05 6.06 -7.64
C SER A 397 -0.05 6.84 -6.35
N VAL A 398 0.94 6.70 -5.48
CA VAL A 398 0.99 7.42 -4.20
C VAL A 398 1.17 8.91 -4.41
N LEU A 399 1.84 9.35 -5.48
CA LEU A 399 1.89 10.75 -5.88
C LEU A 399 0.48 11.32 -6.09
N ILE A 400 -0.37 10.58 -6.80
CA ILE A 400 -1.76 10.98 -7.08
C ILE A 400 -2.59 10.94 -5.80
N ALA A 401 -2.51 9.83 -5.05
CA ALA A 401 -3.33 9.62 -3.86
C ALA A 401 -2.93 10.53 -2.68
N GLY A 402 -1.64 10.82 -2.50
CA GLY A 402 -1.14 11.66 -1.42
C GLY A 402 -1.61 13.12 -1.50
N VAL A 403 -1.98 13.57 -2.70
CA VAL A 403 -2.54 14.91 -2.94
C VAL A 403 -4.05 14.96 -2.66
N THR A 404 -4.72 13.81 -2.49
CA THR A 404 -6.17 13.72 -2.30
C THR A 404 -6.71 14.60 -1.19
N PRO A 405 -6.19 14.57 0.07
CA PRO A 405 -6.74 15.41 1.13
C PRO A 405 -6.74 16.90 0.79
N THR A 406 -5.66 17.38 0.18
CA THR A 406 -5.48 18.77 -0.24
C THR A 406 -6.39 19.14 -1.40
N ALA A 407 -6.46 18.29 -2.43
CA ALA A 407 -7.30 18.52 -3.60
C ALA A 407 -8.79 18.55 -3.22
N VAL A 408 -9.21 17.64 -2.34
CA VAL A 408 -10.61 17.53 -1.90
C VAL A 408 -10.97 18.69 -0.99
N ALA A 409 -10.11 19.07 -0.04
CA ALA A 409 -10.30 20.28 0.76
C ALA A 409 -10.48 21.51 -0.14
N TRP A 410 -9.59 21.70 -1.11
CA TRP A 410 -9.68 22.81 -2.06
C TRP A 410 -10.97 22.76 -2.90
N LEU A 411 -11.40 21.58 -3.36
CA LEU A 411 -12.65 21.43 -4.11
C LEU A 411 -13.87 21.79 -3.26
N VAL A 412 -13.95 21.33 -2.00
CA VAL A 412 -15.06 21.66 -1.09
C VAL A 412 -15.12 23.17 -0.86
N GLU A 413 -14.00 23.80 -0.53
CA GLU A 413 -13.94 25.24 -0.22
C GLU A 413 -14.19 26.13 -1.45
N SER A 414 -13.74 25.72 -2.64
CA SER A 414 -13.93 26.51 -3.86
C SER A 414 -15.34 26.39 -4.46
N THR A 415 -15.99 25.24 -4.27
CA THR A 415 -17.32 24.97 -4.82
C THR A 415 -18.45 25.21 -3.83
N ASN A 416 -18.13 25.27 -2.53
CA ASN A 416 -19.08 25.21 -1.41
C ASN A 416 -19.98 23.95 -1.43
N ASP A 417 -19.54 22.87 -2.08
CA ASP A 417 -20.27 21.62 -2.14
C ASP A 417 -19.62 20.55 -1.24
N LEU A 418 -20.33 20.20 -0.17
CA LEU A 418 -19.92 19.19 0.81
C LEU A 418 -19.83 17.77 0.22
N TYR A 419 -20.39 17.51 -0.97
CA TYR A 419 -20.36 16.23 -1.66
C TYR A 419 -19.18 16.05 -2.63
N MET A 420 -18.34 17.08 -2.83
CA MET A 420 -17.12 16.95 -3.64
C MET A 420 -16.23 15.76 -3.29
N PRO A 421 -16.04 15.39 -2.00
CA PRO A 421 -15.29 14.19 -1.65
C PRO A 421 -15.91 12.91 -2.24
N ALA A 422 -17.24 12.81 -2.29
CA ALA A 422 -17.94 11.66 -2.86
C ALA A 422 -17.71 11.56 -4.37
N TYR A 423 -17.82 12.67 -5.11
CA TYR A 423 -17.54 12.70 -6.54
C TYR A 423 -16.08 12.34 -6.85
N TYR A 424 -15.15 12.82 -6.02
CA TYR A 424 -13.74 12.47 -6.14
C TYR A 424 -13.53 10.95 -5.99
N LEU A 425 -14.15 10.33 -4.98
CA LEU A 425 -14.12 8.88 -4.80
C LEU A 425 -14.74 8.13 -5.99
N MET A 426 -15.86 8.62 -6.54
CA MET A 426 -16.50 8.00 -7.71
C MET A 426 -15.60 8.00 -8.95
N VAL A 427 -14.82 9.06 -9.19
CA VAL A 427 -13.86 9.11 -10.30
C VAL A 427 -12.81 8.01 -10.15
N PHE A 428 -12.25 7.85 -8.96
CA PHE A 428 -11.27 6.79 -8.69
C PHE A 428 -11.91 5.40 -8.59
N ALA A 429 -13.19 5.31 -8.29
CA ALA A 429 -13.97 4.07 -8.36
C ALA A 429 -14.05 3.54 -9.79
N VAL A 430 -14.23 4.41 -10.79
CA VAL A 430 -14.21 4.02 -12.21
C VAL A 430 -12.83 3.49 -12.60
N VAL A 431 -11.75 4.14 -12.16
CA VAL A 431 -10.37 3.67 -12.38
C VAL A 431 -10.15 2.30 -11.72
N GLY A 432 -10.60 2.13 -10.47
CA GLY A 432 -10.58 0.86 -9.74
C GLY A 432 -11.38 -0.24 -10.46
N LEU A 433 -12.54 0.09 -11.02
CA LEU A 433 -13.39 -0.85 -11.72
C LEU A 433 -12.76 -1.32 -13.04
N ILE A 434 -12.23 -0.38 -13.84
CA ILE A 434 -11.53 -0.70 -15.10
C ILE A 434 -10.31 -1.59 -14.82
N THR A 435 -9.52 -1.26 -13.80
CA THR A 435 -8.36 -2.08 -13.42
C THR A 435 -8.75 -3.43 -12.85
N GLY A 436 -9.79 -3.48 -12.01
CA GLY A 436 -10.37 -4.71 -11.49
C GLY A 436 -10.81 -5.65 -12.62
N LEU A 437 -11.53 -5.14 -13.63
CA LEU A 437 -12.01 -5.93 -14.77
C LEU A 437 -10.86 -6.47 -15.65
N THR A 438 -9.83 -5.66 -15.88
CA THR A 438 -8.67 -6.00 -16.73
C THR A 438 -7.63 -6.87 -16.03
N MET A 439 -7.61 -6.87 -14.69
CA MET A 439 -6.72 -7.70 -13.90
C MET A 439 -7.02 -9.20 -14.10
N LYS A 440 -5.95 -10.00 -14.12
CA LYS A 440 -6.04 -11.47 -14.04
C LYS A 440 -6.04 -11.91 -12.59
N GLU A 441 -6.84 -12.91 -12.27
CA GLU A 441 -6.88 -13.49 -10.92
C GLU A 441 -5.52 -14.08 -10.55
N THR A 442 -5.00 -13.65 -9.39
CA THR A 442 -3.69 -14.03 -8.82
C THR A 442 -3.82 -15.01 -7.67
N ALA A 443 -5.05 -15.27 -7.24
CA ALA A 443 -5.37 -16.19 -6.17
C ALA A 443 -4.85 -17.60 -6.39
N ASN A 444 -4.28 -18.18 -5.32
CA ASN A 444 -3.85 -19.58 -5.22
C ASN A 444 -2.92 -20.01 -6.37
N LYS A 445 -2.20 -19.03 -6.93
CA LYS A 445 -1.23 -19.23 -7.98
C LYS A 445 0.16 -18.86 -7.46
N PRO A 446 1.18 -19.65 -7.86
CA PRO A 446 2.57 -19.30 -7.65
C PRO A 446 2.86 -17.89 -8.15
N LEU A 447 3.73 -17.19 -7.43
CA LEU A 447 4.28 -15.93 -7.91
C LEU A 447 4.90 -16.14 -9.30
N ARG A 448 4.76 -15.14 -10.18
CA ARG A 448 5.26 -15.26 -11.56
C ARG A 448 6.77 -15.49 -11.59
N GLY A 449 7.17 -16.68 -12.04
CA GLY A 449 8.57 -17.09 -12.12
C GLY A 449 9.15 -17.64 -10.82
N ALA A 450 8.30 -18.01 -9.84
CA ALA A 450 8.67 -18.79 -8.66
C ALA A 450 8.10 -20.21 -8.75
N ALA A 451 8.70 -21.14 -8.01
CA ALA A 451 8.12 -22.46 -7.78
C ALA A 451 6.92 -22.37 -6.82
N PRO A 452 6.00 -23.35 -6.82
CA PRO A 452 4.89 -23.39 -5.87
C PRO A 452 5.38 -23.43 -4.42
N ALA A 453 4.69 -22.71 -3.55
CA ALA A 453 4.95 -22.68 -2.11
C ALA A 453 3.76 -23.22 -1.31
N ALA A 454 4.03 -24.25 -0.50
CA ALA A 454 3.05 -24.95 0.33
C ALA A 454 3.31 -24.71 1.82
N SER A 455 2.26 -24.74 2.64
CA SER A 455 2.39 -24.66 4.10
C SER A 455 2.78 -25.99 4.75
N ASP A 456 2.45 -27.12 4.13
CA ASP A 456 2.84 -28.45 4.60
C ASP A 456 3.01 -29.45 3.45
N MET A 457 3.41 -30.68 3.81
CA MET A 457 3.66 -31.76 2.85
C MET A 457 2.38 -32.31 2.20
N GLU A 458 1.22 -32.14 2.81
CA GLU A 458 -0.06 -32.55 2.22
C GLU A 458 -0.47 -31.56 1.14
N GLU A 459 -0.42 -30.26 1.45
CA GLU A 459 -0.65 -29.18 0.47
C GLU A 459 0.35 -29.27 -0.69
N ALA A 460 1.61 -29.65 -0.44
CA ALA A 460 2.59 -29.86 -1.51
C ALA A 460 2.17 -31.00 -2.47
N LYS A 461 1.60 -32.10 -1.94
CA LYS A 461 1.08 -33.19 -2.78
C LYS A 461 -0.14 -32.75 -3.58
N GLU A 462 -1.06 -32.02 -2.94
CA GLU A 462 -2.25 -31.48 -3.61
C GLU A 462 -1.87 -30.53 -4.76
N LEU A 463 -0.94 -29.59 -4.51
CA LEU A 463 -0.46 -28.67 -5.54
C LEU A 463 0.22 -29.41 -6.71
N LEU A 464 0.96 -30.48 -6.43
CA LEU A 464 1.57 -31.30 -7.47
C LEU A 464 0.52 -32.03 -8.32
N GLN A 465 -0.50 -32.60 -7.66
CA GLN A 465 -1.60 -33.26 -8.33
C GLN A 465 -2.39 -32.28 -9.20
N GLU A 466 -2.78 -31.12 -8.66
CA GLU A 466 -3.43 -30.05 -9.42
C GLU A 466 -2.58 -29.60 -10.62
N HIS A 467 -1.26 -29.57 -10.48
CA HIS A 467 -0.37 -29.21 -11.57
C HIS A 467 -0.40 -30.25 -12.70
N HIS A 468 -0.41 -31.54 -12.36
CA HIS A 468 -0.49 -32.63 -13.33
C HIS A 468 -1.85 -32.66 -14.01
N ASP A 469 -2.94 -32.58 -13.24
CA ASP A 469 -4.31 -32.56 -13.77
C ASP A 469 -4.50 -31.39 -14.77
N ASN A 470 -3.95 -30.20 -14.46
CA ASN A 470 -3.97 -29.05 -15.38
C ASN A 470 -3.15 -29.26 -16.66
N ILE A 471 -2.09 -30.07 -16.61
CA ILE A 471 -1.28 -30.42 -17.80
C ILE A 471 -2.06 -31.40 -18.66
N GLU A 472 -2.65 -32.43 -18.05
CA GLU A 472 -3.49 -33.41 -18.76
C GLU A 472 -4.66 -32.70 -19.47
N GLN A 473 -5.39 -31.83 -18.76
CA GLN A 473 -6.47 -31.05 -19.37
C GLN A 473 -6.02 -30.22 -20.57
N LYS A 474 -4.84 -29.59 -20.49
CA LYS A 474 -4.28 -28.80 -21.61
C LYS A 474 -3.89 -29.68 -22.80
N ILE A 475 -3.44 -30.90 -22.55
CA ILE A 475 -3.14 -31.87 -23.62
C ILE A 475 -4.46 -32.24 -24.31
N GLU A 476 -5.50 -32.56 -23.54
CA GLU A 476 -6.83 -32.86 -24.09
C GLU A 476 -7.41 -31.69 -24.91
N ASP A 477 -7.30 -30.45 -24.42
CA ASP A 477 -7.76 -29.25 -25.15
C ASP A 477 -7.01 -29.08 -26.49
N ILE A 478 -5.71 -29.33 -26.51
CA ILE A 478 -4.89 -29.27 -27.74
C ILE A 478 -5.28 -30.38 -28.71
N ASP A 479 -5.50 -31.60 -28.21
CA ASP A 479 -5.91 -32.73 -29.05
C ASP A 479 -7.30 -32.47 -29.65
N ALA A 480 -8.21 -31.84 -28.92
CA ALA A 480 -9.50 -31.40 -29.44
C ALA A 480 -9.35 -30.31 -30.53
N GLU A 481 -8.46 -29.33 -30.34
CA GLU A 481 -8.16 -28.30 -31.35
C GLU A 481 -7.54 -28.92 -32.61
N ILE A 482 -6.63 -29.90 -32.47
CA ILE A 482 -6.06 -30.65 -33.59
C ILE A 482 -7.16 -31.38 -34.36
N ALA A 483 -8.06 -32.08 -33.67
CA ALA A 483 -9.16 -32.79 -34.32
C ALA A 483 -10.11 -31.83 -35.10
N GLU A 484 -10.39 -30.65 -34.56
CA GLU A 484 -11.18 -29.63 -35.25
C GLU A 484 -10.47 -29.09 -36.49
N LEU A 485 -9.16 -28.83 -36.39
CA LEU A 485 -8.33 -28.38 -37.51
C LEU A 485 -8.21 -29.45 -38.60
N GLU A 486 -8.09 -30.73 -38.24
CA GLU A 486 -8.09 -31.85 -39.17
C GLU A 486 -9.43 -31.99 -39.91
N ALA A 487 -10.55 -31.83 -39.20
CA ALA A 487 -11.89 -31.81 -39.80
C ALA A 487 -12.05 -30.65 -40.79
N LYS A 488 -11.62 -29.44 -40.41
CA LYS A 488 -11.59 -28.27 -41.31
C LYS A 488 -10.73 -28.51 -42.54
N ARG A 489 -9.54 -29.09 -42.37
CA ARG A 489 -8.63 -29.45 -43.48
C ARG A 489 -9.31 -30.43 -44.43
N LYS A 490 -9.95 -31.49 -43.91
CA LYS A 490 -10.67 -32.48 -44.73
C LYS A 490 -11.77 -31.82 -45.55
N ASN A 491 -12.55 -30.92 -44.94
CA ASN A 491 -13.62 -30.20 -45.60
C ASN A 491 -13.10 -29.29 -46.74
N LEU A 492 -11.97 -28.60 -46.51
CA LEU A 492 -11.30 -27.79 -47.56
C LEU A 492 -10.77 -28.64 -48.71
N VAL A 493 -10.26 -29.84 -48.42
CA VAL A 493 -9.81 -30.81 -49.43
C VAL A 493 -10.98 -31.32 -50.28
N GLU A 494 -12.12 -31.62 -49.65
CA GLU A 494 -13.35 -32.04 -50.34
C GLU A 494 -13.92 -30.91 -51.24
N GLN A 495 -13.82 -29.65 -50.81
CA GLN A 495 -14.24 -28.48 -51.60
C GLN A 495 -13.32 -28.19 -52.79
N HIS A 496 -12.06 -28.63 -52.74
CA HIS A 496 -11.08 -28.41 -53.82
C HIS A 496 -10.36 -29.72 -54.22
N PRO A 497 -11.04 -30.64 -54.92
CA PRO A 497 -10.50 -31.96 -55.26
C PRO A 497 -9.22 -31.94 -56.11
N ARG A 498 -8.89 -30.81 -56.72
CA ARG A 498 -7.72 -30.62 -57.59
C ARG A 498 -6.45 -30.16 -56.86
N ILE A 499 -6.51 -29.94 -55.54
CA ILE A 499 -5.41 -29.36 -54.74
C ILE A 499 -4.61 -30.44 -53.98
N ASN A 500 -5.00 -31.73 -54.07
CA ASN A 500 -4.22 -32.83 -53.49
C ASN A 500 -3.07 -33.30 -54.37
#